data_AF-A0A1L8QPH7-F1
#
_entry.id   AF-A0A1L8QPH7-F1
#
_cell.length_a   1.000
_cell.length_b   1.000
_cell.length_c   1.000
_cell.angle_alpha   90.00
_cell.angle_beta   90.00
_cell.angle_gamma   90.00
#
_symmetry.space_group_name_H-M   'P 1'
#
loop_
_entity.id
_entity.type
_entity.pdbx_description
1 polymer ?
#
loop_
_entity_poly.entity_id
_entity_poly.type
_entity_poly.pdbx_seq_one_letter_code
_entity_poly.pdbx_strand_id
1 'polypeptide(L)'
;MLQEQIQTNQKQSLIIDGLTQEIKLLREQIAYLTNKMYGRSKESLPEQVSGQLSLGLFEEPEIFEGLETEETLTVRSHPRKKGTKANKIAHFPTKEVHHELSEEALDCEKCGSKMVDIGTKKYVKKSNFIKRALILYSTSNTVIVVKPANKRAKVSLKKGLSLNR
;
A
#
# COMPACT_ATOMS: atom_id res chain seq x y z
N MET A 1 4.53 2.23 70.87
CA MET A 1 5.71 1.63 70.21
C MET A 1 5.34 0.53 69.22
N LEU A 2 5.15 -0.74 69.62
CA LEU A 2 4.94 -1.84 68.65
C LEU A 2 3.61 -1.73 67.87
N GLN A 3 2.51 -1.40 68.56
CA GLN A 3 1.21 -1.22 67.91
C GLN A 3 1.17 -0.03 66.95
N GLU A 4 1.87 1.06 67.25
CA GLU A 4 1.99 2.21 66.35
C GLU A 4 2.77 1.85 65.10
N GLN A 5 3.85 1.08 65.22
CA GLN A 5 4.59 0.53 64.07
C GLN A 5 3.72 -0.35 63.17
N ILE A 6 2.84 -1.18 63.76
CA ILE A 6 1.91 -2.01 62.98
C ILE A 6 0.91 -1.11 62.23
N GLN A 7 0.38 -0.08 62.88
CA GLN A 7 -0.53 0.87 62.25
C GLN A 7 0.14 1.69 61.14
N THR A 8 1.40 2.10 61.32
CA THR A 8 2.14 2.80 60.26
C THR A 8 2.40 1.88 59.07
N ASN A 9 2.78 0.63 59.30
CA ASN A 9 3.02 -0.35 58.23
C ASN A 9 1.73 -0.67 57.46
N GLN A 10 0.59 -0.78 58.14
CA GLN A 10 -0.72 -0.96 57.50
C GLN A 10 -1.09 0.25 56.64
N LYS A 11 -0.90 1.47 57.13
CA LYS A 11 -1.14 2.69 56.35
C LYS A 11 -0.23 2.77 55.13
N GLN A 12 1.05 2.42 55.29
CA GLN A 12 2.00 2.38 54.17
C GLN A 12 1.58 1.35 53.11
N SER A 13 1.12 0.16 53.52
CA SER A 13 0.62 -0.85 52.58
C SER A 13 -0.56 -0.32 51.75
N LEU A 14 -1.53 0.34 52.39
CA LEU A 14 -2.69 0.91 51.69
C LEU A 14 -2.28 1.98 50.67
N ILE A 15 -1.30 2.81 51.02
CA ILE A 15 -0.77 3.84 50.12
C ILE A 15 -0.04 3.19 48.94
N ILE A 16 0.78 2.17 49.19
CA ILE A 16 1.47 1.41 48.14
C ILE A 16 0.45 0.76 47.20
N ASP A 17 -0.62 0.17 47.73
CA ASP A 17 -1.67 -0.45 46.93
C ASP A 17 -2.36 0.59 46.03
N GLY A 18 -2.70 1.77 46.56
CA GLY A 18 -3.25 2.88 45.77
C GLY A 18 -2.31 3.33 44.66
N LEU A 19 -1.04 3.58 44.99
CA LEU A 19 -0.03 4.01 44.02
C LEU A 19 0.23 2.94 42.94
N THR A 20 0.21 1.66 43.29
CA THR A 20 0.40 0.58 42.31
C THR A 20 -0.78 0.46 41.34
N GLN A 21 -2.01 0.74 41.80
CA GLN A 21 -3.19 0.81 40.94
C GLN A 21 -3.11 2.00 39.98
N GLU A 22 -2.68 3.17 40.45
CA GLU A 22 -2.46 4.34 39.60
C GLU A 22 -1.39 4.07 38.53
N ILE A 23 -0.27 3.44 38.91
CA ILE A 23 0.79 3.05 37.96
C ILE A 23 0.25 2.10 36.89
N LYS A 24 -0.58 1.11 37.27
CA LYS A 24 -1.20 0.19 36.31
C LYS A 24 -2.09 0.93 35.32
N LEU A 25 -2.96 1.81 35.82
CA LEU A 25 -3.87 2.60 34.99
C LEU A 25 -3.11 3.53 34.03
N LEU A 26 -2.05 4.19 34.50
CA LEU A 26 -1.20 5.02 33.65
C LEU A 26 -0.51 4.21 32.56
N ARG A 27 -0.01 3.00 32.88
CA ARG A 27 0.59 2.10 31.88
C ARG A 27 -0.42 1.68 30.81
N GLU A 28 -1.65 1.38 31.20
CA GLU A 28 -2.74 1.06 30.27
C GLU A 28 -3.09 2.23 29.36
N GLN A 29 -3.15 3.46 29.91
CA GLN A 29 -3.37 4.66 29.11
C GLN A 29 -2.25 4.89 28.08
N ILE A 30 -0.99 4.72 28.49
CA ILE A 30 0.16 4.81 27.58
C ILE A 30 0.06 3.73 26.49
N ALA A 31 -0.26 2.49 26.85
CA ALA A 31 -0.45 1.41 25.89
C ALA A 31 -1.58 1.71 24.90
N TYR A 32 -2.71 2.26 25.37
CA TYR A 32 -3.82 2.66 24.53
C TYR A 32 -3.43 3.78 23.56
N LEU A 33 -2.80 4.85 24.05
CA LEU A 33 -2.39 5.99 23.22
C LEU A 33 -1.32 5.59 22.21
N THR A 34 -0.35 4.77 22.60
CA THR A 34 0.68 4.27 21.68
C THR A 34 0.07 3.37 20.60
N ASN A 35 -0.87 2.48 20.95
CA ASN A 35 -1.61 1.68 19.96
C ASN A 35 -2.48 2.55 19.04
N LYS A 36 -3.05 3.64 19.54
CA LYS A 36 -3.85 4.57 18.74
C LYS A 36 -2.99 5.36 17.75
N MET A 37 -1.80 5.80 18.17
CA MET A 37 -0.89 6.60 17.34
C MET A 37 -0.17 5.77 16.27
N TYR A 38 0.27 4.56 16.61
CA TYR A 38 1.10 3.75 15.73
C TYR A 38 0.38 2.51 15.16
N GLY A 39 -0.87 2.24 15.59
CA GLY A 39 -1.62 1.06 15.18
C GLY A 39 -1.02 -0.25 15.71
N ARG A 40 -1.51 -1.39 15.18
CA ARG A 40 -0.91 -2.72 15.44
C ARG A 40 0.42 -2.95 14.71
N SER A 41 0.75 -2.10 13.74
CA SER A 41 1.96 -2.16 12.93
C SER A 41 3.01 -1.19 13.46
N LYS A 42 3.40 -1.33 14.74
CA LYS A 42 4.73 -0.84 15.14
C LYS A 42 5.74 -1.82 14.57
N GLU A 43 6.44 -1.44 13.51
CA GLU A 43 7.68 -2.09 13.03
C GLU A 43 8.86 -1.84 14.00
N SER A 44 8.57 -1.47 15.26
CA SER A 44 9.55 -1.38 16.33
C SER A 44 9.96 -2.80 16.70
N LEU A 45 11.09 -3.22 16.16
CA LEU A 45 11.77 -4.46 16.55
C LEU A 45 11.96 -4.45 18.09
N PRO A 46 11.78 -5.60 18.77
CA PRO A 46 12.06 -5.69 20.20
C PRO A 46 13.53 -5.29 20.46
N GLU A 47 13.79 -4.61 21.57
CA GLU A 47 15.10 -4.09 22.01
C GLU A 47 16.24 -5.15 21.94
N GLN A 48 15.87 -6.43 21.93
CA GLN A 48 16.74 -7.60 21.75
C GLN A 48 17.34 -7.74 20.33
N VAL A 49 16.94 -6.90 19.36
CA VAL A 49 17.47 -6.89 17.98
C VAL A 49 18.64 -5.90 17.84
N SER A 50 19.20 -5.38 18.95
CA SER A 50 20.41 -4.55 18.91
C SER A 50 21.63 -5.27 18.30
N GLY A 51 21.63 -6.61 18.28
CA GLY A 51 22.66 -7.40 17.60
C GLY A 51 22.58 -7.36 16.07
N GLN A 52 21.40 -7.12 15.49
CA GLN A 52 21.24 -7.01 14.02
C GLN A 52 21.43 -5.58 13.52
N LEU A 53 21.33 -4.58 14.40
CA LEU A 53 21.65 -3.18 14.12
C LEU A 53 23.11 -2.83 14.39
N SER A 54 23.84 -3.68 15.12
CA SER A 54 25.30 -3.66 15.16
C SER A 54 25.85 -4.25 13.87
N LEU A 55 25.60 -3.57 12.76
CA LEU A 55 26.31 -3.80 11.52
C LEU A 55 27.77 -3.45 11.79
N GLY A 56 28.59 -4.45 12.13
CA GLY A 56 30.06 -4.40 12.17
C GLY A 56 30.68 -4.14 10.79
N LEU A 57 30.01 -3.36 9.95
CA LEU A 57 30.44 -2.90 8.64
C LEU A 57 31.53 -1.82 8.73
N PHE A 58 31.89 -1.39 9.94
CA PHE A 58 32.96 -0.42 10.20
C PHE A 58 34.07 -0.95 11.11
N GLU A 59 34.02 -2.22 11.51
CA GLU A 59 35.18 -2.88 12.12
C GLU A 59 36.00 -3.56 11.02
N GLU A 60 37.30 -3.29 11.04
CA GLU A 60 38.30 -3.86 10.14
C GLU A 60 38.25 -5.40 10.28
N PRO A 61 38.18 -6.19 9.19
CA PRO A 61 38.12 -7.63 9.33
C PRO A 61 39.45 -8.15 9.89
N GLU A 62 39.44 -8.66 11.12
CA GLU A 62 40.48 -9.59 11.56
C GLU A 62 40.39 -10.83 10.64
N ILE A 63 41.48 -11.08 9.92
CA ILE A 63 41.60 -12.19 8.97
C ILE A 63 41.52 -13.49 9.77
N PHE A 64 40.33 -14.10 9.83
CA PHE A 64 40.18 -15.44 10.34
C PHE A 64 40.56 -16.44 9.23
N GLU A 65 41.85 -16.81 9.19
CA GLU A 65 42.34 -17.87 8.32
C GLU A 65 41.80 -19.22 8.81
N GLY A 66 40.70 -19.67 8.21
CA GLY A 66 40.23 -21.05 8.36
C GLY A 66 38.73 -21.17 8.51
N LEU A 67 37.99 -21.04 7.42
CA LEU A 67 36.69 -21.68 7.29
C LEU A 67 36.60 -22.31 5.90
N GLU A 68 36.62 -23.63 5.95
CA GLU A 68 36.47 -24.58 4.85
C GLU A 68 35.27 -24.21 3.99
N THR A 69 35.46 -24.21 2.67
CA THR A 69 34.48 -23.79 1.68
C THR A 69 33.13 -24.46 1.90
N GLU A 70 32.16 -23.68 2.37
CA GLU A 70 30.78 -24.12 2.58
C GLU A 70 30.20 -24.68 1.27
N GLU A 71 29.78 -25.94 1.30
CA GLU A 71 29.11 -26.59 0.19
C GLU A 71 27.85 -25.79 -0.20
N THR A 72 27.78 -25.35 -1.45
CA THR A 72 26.67 -24.54 -1.95
C THR A 72 25.36 -25.34 -1.91
N LEU A 73 24.54 -25.10 -0.89
CA LEU A 73 23.20 -25.69 -0.77
C LEU A 73 22.28 -25.15 -1.87
N THR A 74 21.93 -25.98 -2.84
CA THR A 74 21.00 -25.62 -3.91
C THR A 74 19.55 -25.63 -3.40
N VAL A 75 19.02 -24.44 -3.11
CA VAL A 75 17.63 -24.28 -2.67
C VAL A 75 16.67 -24.45 -3.84
N ARG A 76 15.68 -25.35 -3.71
CA ARG A 76 14.63 -25.57 -4.72
C ARG A 76 13.75 -24.33 -4.88
N SER A 77 13.63 -23.83 -6.12
CA SER A 77 12.77 -22.69 -6.41
C SER A 77 11.29 -23.02 -6.19
N HIS A 78 10.56 -22.11 -5.55
CA HIS A 78 9.12 -22.27 -5.34
C HIS A 78 8.33 -21.70 -6.53
N PRO A 79 7.40 -22.48 -7.13
CA PRO A 79 6.59 -21.98 -8.23
C PRO A 79 5.57 -20.95 -7.74
N ARG A 80 5.42 -19.85 -8.46
CA ARG A 80 4.39 -18.84 -8.17
C ARG A 80 3.00 -19.40 -8.47
N LYS A 81 2.09 -19.30 -7.51
CA LYS A 81 0.67 -19.59 -7.73
C LYS A 81 0.03 -18.49 -8.59
N LYS A 82 -0.81 -18.87 -9.57
CA LYS A 82 -1.58 -17.89 -10.37
C LYS A 82 -2.55 -17.12 -9.47
N GLY A 83 -2.69 -15.82 -9.73
CA GLY A 83 -3.55 -14.95 -8.93
C GLY A 83 -5.04 -15.27 -9.09
N THR A 84 -5.79 -15.24 -7.99
CA THR A 84 -7.24 -15.57 -7.95
C THR A 84 -8.16 -14.39 -8.25
N LYS A 85 -7.61 -13.21 -8.54
CA LYS A 85 -8.36 -11.95 -8.68
C LYS A 85 -9.41 -11.99 -9.80
N ALA A 86 -9.08 -12.56 -10.96
CA ALA A 86 -10.01 -12.63 -12.10
C ALA A 86 -11.27 -13.44 -11.76
N ASN A 87 -11.10 -14.59 -11.11
CA ASN A 87 -12.20 -15.48 -10.71
C ASN A 87 -13.14 -14.83 -9.70
N LYS A 88 -12.60 -14.04 -8.78
CA LYS A 88 -13.41 -13.30 -7.78
C LYS A 88 -14.25 -12.19 -8.42
N ILE A 89 -13.79 -11.60 -9.52
CA ILE A 89 -14.39 -10.42 -10.15
C ILE A 89 -15.44 -10.81 -11.22
N ALA A 90 -15.35 -12.01 -11.80
CA ALA A 90 -16.20 -12.47 -12.90
C ALA A 90 -17.72 -12.42 -12.61
N HIS A 91 -18.13 -12.56 -11.35
CA HIS A 91 -19.53 -12.64 -10.95
C HIS A 91 -20.19 -11.26 -10.73
N PHE A 92 -19.40 -10.18 -10.72
CA PHE A 92 -19.93 -8.85 -10.44
C PHE A 92 -20.33 -8.11 -11.73
N PRO A 93 -21.43 -7.36 -11.71
CA PRO A 93 -21.88 -6.59 -12.87
C PRO A 93 -20.85 -5.51 -13.22
N THR A 94 -20.45 -5.47 -14.49
CA THR A 94 -19.52 -4.47 -15.03
C THR A 94 -20.29 -3.46 -15.88
N LYS A 95 -20.16 -2.17 -15.56
CA LYS A 95 -20.65 -1.06 -16.37
C LYS A 95 -19.49 -0.50 -17.19
N GLU A 96 -19.63 -0.49 -18.52
CA GLU A 96 -18.65 0.10 -19.42
C GLU A 96 -19.00 1.58 -19.65
N VAL A 97 -18.02 2.47 -19.42
CA VAL A 97 -18.17 3.91 -19.68
C VAL A 97 -17.20 4.27 -20.81
N HIS A 98 -17.77 4.69 -21.93
CA HIS A 98 -17.03 5.16 -23.10
C HIS A 98 -16.88 6.69 -23.02
N HIS A 99 -15.64 7.17 -23.09
CA HIS A 99 -15.37 8.60 -23.19
C HIS A 99 -15.01 8.94 -24.64
N GLU A 100 -15.94 9.58 -25.33
CA GLU A 100 -15.75 10.12 -26.67
C GLU A 100 -15.15 11.53 -26.60
N LEU A 101 -14.45 11.94 -27.66
CA LEU A 101 -13.99 13.31 -27.82
C LEU A 101 -15.17 14.19 -28.22
N SER A 102 -15.23 15.43 -27.71
CA SER A 102 -16.23 16.41 -28.16
C SER A 102 -16.05 16.71 -29.65
N GLU A 103 -17.14 17.09 -30.32
CA GLU A 103 -17.16 17.37 -31.76
C GLU A 103 -16.14 18.45 -32.17
N GLU A 104 -15.94 19.47 -31.33
CA GLU A 104 -14.94 20.53 -31.53
C GLU A 104 -13.49 20.00 -31.46
N ALA A 105 -13.26 18.93 -30.70
CA ALA A 105 -11.95 18.31 -30.55
C ALA A 105 -11.68 17.24 -31.62
N LEU A 106 -12.68 16.86 -32.43
CA LEU A 106 -12.54 15.88 -33.53
C LEU A 106 -11.78 16.44 -34.74
N ASP A 107 -11.61 17.76 -34.80
CA ASP A 107 -10.84 18.40 -35.85
C ASP A 107 -9.36 18.48 -35.49
N CYS A 108 -8.52 18.16 -36.46
CA CYS A 108 -7.08 18.23 -36.28
C CYS A 108 -6.57 19.68 -36.35
N GLU A 109 -5.95 20.15 -35.27
CA GLU A 109 -5.33 21.47 -35.16
C GLU A 109 -4.26 21.76 -36.23
N LYS A 110 -3.72 20.74 -36.91
CA LYS A 110 -2.64 20.89 -37.90
C LYS A 110 -3.09 20.80 -39.36
N CYS A 111 -4.23 20.18 -39.65
CA CYS A 111 -4.65 19.93 -41.02
C CYS A 111 -6.15 20.10 -41.27
N GLY A 112 -6.94 20.45 -40.24
CA GLY A 112 -8.38 20.70 -40.33
C GLY A 112 -9.22 19.49 -40.78
N SER A 113 -8.62 18.33 -40.96
CA SER A 113 -9.33 17.11 -41.37
C SER A 113 -9.98 16.44 -40.17
N LYS A 114 -11.19 15.89 -40.38
CA LYS A 114 -11.90 15.09 -39.37
C LYS A 114 -11.09 13.85 -39.04
N MET A 115 -10.80 13.66 -37.75
CA MET A 115 -10.05 12.51 -37.26
C MET A 115 -10.91 11.24 -37.35
N VAL A 116 -10.29 10.08 -37.64
CA VAL A 116 -11.01 8.78 -37.75
C VAL A 116 -10.63 7.87 -36.58
N ASP A 117 -11.63 7.20 -36.02
CA ASP A 117 -11.47 6.26 -34.90
C ASP A 117 -10.65 5.04 -35.32
N ILE A 118 -9.55 4.77 -34.60
CA ILE A 118 -8.69 3.61 -34.86
C ILE A 118 -8.93 2.49 -33.83
N GLY A 119 -9.48 2.81 -32.66
CA GLY A 119 -9.94 1.78 -31.71
C GLY A 119 -10.13 2.28 -30.28
N THR A 120 -10.80 1.45 -29.48
CA THR A 120 -11.04 1.67 -28.05
C THR A 120 -10.01 0.93 -27.21
N LYS A 121 -9.40 1.61 -26.23
CA LYS A 121 -8.52 0.96 -25.25
C LYS A 121 -9.08 1.10 -23.84
N LYS A 122 -9.20 -0.02 -23.12
CA LYS A 122 -9.67 -0.09 -21.72
C LYS A 122 -8.48 0.19 -20.79
N TYR A 123 -8.58 1.21 -19.93
CA TYR A 123 -7.45 1.66 -19.11
C TYR A 123 -7.65 1.44 -17.61
N VAL A 124 -8.87 1.57 -17.09
CA VAL A 124 -9.11 1.50 -15.64
C VAL A 124 -10.29 0.60 -15.33
N LYS A 125 -10.10 -0.33 -14.39
CA LYS A 125 -11.16 -1.11 -13.75
C LYS A 125 -11.29 -0.63 -12.30
N LYS A 126 -12.31 0.16 -11.99
CA LYS A 126 -12.63 0.61 -10.62
C LYS A 126 -13.75 -0.25 -10.06
N SER A 127 -13.78 -0.46 -8.75
CA SER A 127 -14.90 -1.09 -8.05
C SER A 127 -15.52 -0.07 -7.09
N ASN A 128 -16.81 0.22 -7.23
CA ASN A 128 -17.54 1.06 -6.30
C ASN A 128 -18.55 0.22 -5.52
N PHE A 129 -18.63 0.46 -4.21
CA PHE A 129 -19.59 -0.21 -3.33
C PHE A 129 -20.81 0.71 -3.17
N ILE A 130 -21.94 0.30 -3.74
CA ILE A 130 -23.19 1.09 -3.69
C ILE A 130 -24.28 0.20 -3.09
N LYS A 131 -24.83 0.60 -1.94
CA LYS A 131 -25.98 -0.04 -1.27
C LYS A 131 -25.88 -1.59 -1.23
N ARG A 132 -24.80 -2.12 -0.63
CA ARG A 132 -24.50 -3.57 -0.50
C ARG A 132 -24.18 -4.33 -1.80
N ALA A 133 -24.12 -3.66 -2.96
CA ALA A 133 -23.67 -4.26 -4.21
C ALA A 133 -22.31 -3.69 -4.63
N LEU A 134 -21.38 -4.57 -5.04
CA LEU A 134 -20.12 -4.18 -5.66
C LEU A 134 -20.34 -4.11 -7.18
N ILE A 135 -20.20 -2.91 -7.74
CA ILE A 135 -20.34 -2.66 -9.18
C ILE A 135 -18.96 -2.30 -9.72
N LEU A 136 -18.56 -2.99 -10.78
CA LEU A 136 -17.31 -2.74 -11.48
C LEU A 136 -17.55 -1.71 -12.58
N TYR A 137 -16.62 -0.79 -12.74
CA TYR A 137 -16.63 0.21 -13.80
C TYR A 137 -15.37 0.02 -14.63
N SER A 138 -15.53 -0.24 -15.92
CA SER A 138 -14.42 -0.25 -16.87
C SER A 138 -14.51 1.00 -17.74
N THR A 139 -13.51 1.87 -17.65
CA THR A 139 -13.41 3.05 -18.51
C THR A 139 -12.56 2.74 -19.75
N SER A 140 -13.09 3.12 -20.90
CA SER A 140 -12.38 3.06 -22.18
C SER A 140 -12.40 4.40 -22.87
N ASN A 141 -11.27 4.75 -23.48
CA ASN A 141 -11.15 5.93 -24.32
C ASN A 141 -10.92 5.48 -25.76
N THR A 142 -11.52 6.20 -26.70
CA THR A 142 -11.21 6.09 -28.13
C THR A 142 -9.90 6.80 -28.42
N VAL A 143 -9.06 6.18 -29.25
CA VAL A 143 -7.85 6.79 -29.79
C VAL A 143 -8.14 7.18 -31.23
N ILE A 144 -8.15 8.49 -31.49
CA ILE A 144 -8.45 9.04 -32.80
C ILE A 144 -7.15 9.59 -33.41
N VAL A 145 -6.93 9.27 -34.68
CA VAL A 145 -5.70 9.58 -35.39
C VAL A 145 -6.02 10.19 -36.74
N VAL A 146 -5.24 11.21 -37.12
CA VAL A 146 -5.24 11.71 -38.49
C VAL A 146 -4.34 10.84 -39.36
N LYS A 147 -4.90 10.29 -40.44
CA LYS A 147 -4.10 9.75 -41.54
C LYS A 147 -3.43 10.91 -42.28
N PRO A 148 -2.09 10.96 -42.36
CA PRO A 148 -1.42 12.03 -43.07
C PRO A 148 -1.70 11.93 -44.59
N ALA A 149 -2.19 13.01 -45.20
CA ALA A 149 -2.39 13.09 -46.65
C ALA A 149 -1.06 13.14 -47.46
N ASN A 150 0.07 13.38 -46.79
CA ASN A 150 1.40 13.38 -47.38
C ASN A 150 2.39 12.66 -46.47
N LYS A 151 3.28 11.81 -47.01
CA LYS A 151 4.22 10.92 -46.30
C LYS A 151 5.15 11.62 -45.27
N ARG A 152 5.12 12.96 -45.16
CA ARG A 152 5.90 13.78 -44.22
C ARG A 152 5.10 14.39 -43.07
N ALA A 153 3.78 14.20 -43.00
CA ALA A 153 2.96 14.86 -41.96
C ALA A 153 2.93 14.08 -40.64
N LYS A 154 3.09 14.80 -39.53
CA LYS A 154 3.07 14.28 -38.15
C LYS A 154 1.66 13.80 -37.79
N VAL A 155 1.56 12.55 -37.33
CA VAL A 155 0.33 11.96 -36.81
C VAL A 155 -0.10 12.69 -35.53
N SER A 156 -1.32 13.23 -35.50
CA SER A 156 -1.93 13.75 -34.26
C SER A 156 -2.71 12.63 -33.57
N LEU A 157 -2.48 12.49 -32.25
CA LEU A 157 -3.14 11.53 -31.38
C LEU A 157 -3.92 12.30 -30.33
N LYS A 158 -5.25 12.20 -30.36
CA LYS A 158 -6.13 12.72 -29.31
C LYS A 158 -6.72 11.56 -28.52
N LYS A 159 -6.85 11.75 -27.21
CA LYS A 159 -7.50 10.81 -26.28
C LYS A 159 -8.69 11.51 -25.65
N GLY A 160 -9.84 10.84 -25.57
CA GLY A 160 -10.97 11.33 -24.78
C GLY A 160 -10.52 11.62 -23.35
N LEU A 161 -10.82 12.81 -22.83
CA LEU A 161 -10.55 13.17 -21.45
C LEU A 161 -11.55 12.44 -20.56
N SER A 162 -11.06 11.59 -19.65
CA SER A 162 -11.91 11.09 -18.57
C SER A 162 -12.17 12.25 -17.61
N LEU A 163 -13.42 12.70 -17.51
CA LEU A 163 -13.87 13.59 -16.45
C LEU A 163 -13.57 12.90 -15.11
N ASN A 164 -12.49 13.30 -14.46
CA ASN A 164 -12.16 12.86 -13.11
C ASN A 164 -13.18 13.51 -12.16
N ARG A 165 -14.07 12.70 -11.60
CA ARG A 165 -14.84 12.99 -10.40
C ARG A 165 -14.63 11.85 -9.41
#